data_AF-A0A015LZK5-F1
#
_entry.id   AF-A0A015LZK5-F1
#
_cell.length_a   1.000
_cell.length_b   1.000
_cell.length_c   1.000
_cell.angle_alpha   90.00
_cell.angle_beta   90.00
_cell.angle_gamma   90.00
#
_symmetry.space_group_name_H-M   'P 1'
#
loop_
_entity.id
_entity.type
_entity.pdbx_description
1 polymer ?
#
loop_
_entity_poly.entity_id
_entity_poly.type
_entity_poly.pdbx_seq_one_letter_code
_entity_poly.pdbx_strand_id
1 'polypeptide(L)'
;MEQNFNLIYQTSFENNSFLELQKYCTNLISKEPNKLFNSMNFSSISENILLTIIQSDNLQISEIQIWDHVLKWGIAQNPDLPSDFTDYSQDDFNNLKNTLQRFIPFIKFHDLTSKEFLEKVFPYEKIFPEDFYKELLKDFLSLLDPNSKRSDKSKSNITKEIKRTVDSKIITHQHVELILKWIDRLEITDKLISLCEFRLLFRASRDRHSRDKFHQICNNQSHTVTIVKVKDSNEILGGYNPLEWESSESYGDLVATKDSFIFSFDCDKIENHILSRVKDEKKAIYNSQWYGPSFGIGDLEIWAHNGSSYCRRSKQSCYEKPIRKTENDFTIEECEVFKIVRN
;
A
#
# COMPACT_ATOMS: atom_id res chain seq x y z
N MET A 1 -27.87 1.48 -18.37
CA MET A 1 -26.88 1.59 -17.27
C MET A 1 -26.39 3.03 -17.09
N GLU A 2 -26.16 3.78 -18.18
CA GLU A 2 -25.52 5.11 -18.12
C GLU A 2 -26.27 6.17 -17.30
N GLN A 3 -27.61 6.20 -17.33
CA GLN A 3 -28.38 7.20 -16.59
C GLN A 3 -28.42 6.98 -15.07
N ASN A 4 -28.19 5.75 -14.60
CA ASN A 4 -28.32 5.36 -13.18
C ASN A 4 -27.02 4.78 -12.62
N PHE A 5 -25.87 5.13 -13.22
CA PHE A 5 -24.59 4.52 -12.87
C PHE A 5 -24.27 4.66 -11.38
N ASN A 6 -24.49 5.83 -10.78
CA ASN A 6 -24.29 6.03 -9.34
C ASN A 6 -25.12 5.09 -8.48
N LEU A 7 -26.40 4.92 -8.82
CA LEU A 7 -27.30 4.07 -8.04
C LEU A 7 -26.85 2.61 -8.13
N ILE A 8 -26.51 2.17 -9.34
CA ILE A 8 -25.97 0.82 -9.59
C ILE A 8 -24.66 0.62 -8.82
N TYR A 9 -23.78 1.63 -8.83
CA TYR A 9 -22.52 1.59 -8.09
C TYR A 9 -22.77 1.49 -6.59
N GLN A 10 -23.56 2.40 -6.01
CA GLN A 10 -23.91 2.37 -4.59
C GLN A 10 -24.54 1.05 -4.17
N THR A 11 -25.59 0.59 -4.86
CA THR A 11 -26.25 -0.68 -4.57
C THR A 11 -25.30 -1.87 -4.70
N SER A 12 -24.34 -1.83 -5.65
CA SER A 12 -23.35 -2.90 -5.77
C SER A 12 -22.40 -2.95 -4.57
N PHE A 13 -22.05 -1.81 -3.96
CA PHE A 13 -21.16 -1.72 -2.80
C PHE A 13 -21.88 -1.87 -1.45
N GLU A 14 -23.21 -1.77 -1.42
CA GLU A 14 -24.03 -2.07 -0.24
C GLU A 14 -24.18 -3.57 0.02
N ASN A 15 -23.96 -4.42 -0.99
CA ASN A 15 -24.11 -5.87 -0.86
C ASN A 15 -22.89 -6.62 -1.44
N ASN A 16 -22.21 -7.36 -0.56
CA ASN A 16 -21.03 -8.16 -0.88
C ASN A 16 -21.29 -9.30 -1.89
N SER A 17 -22.54 -9.58 -2.24
CA SER A 17 -22.92 -10.60 -3.23
C SER A 17 -22.68 -10.15 -4.68
N PHE A 18 -22.40 -8.85 -4.92
CA PHE A 18 -22.27 -8.28 -6.27
C PHE A 18 -20.82 -8.01 -6.70
N LEU A 19 -19.88 -8.89 -6.35
CA LEU A 19 -18.44 -8.70 -6.60
C LEU A 19 -18.08 -8.44 -8.08
N GLU A 20 -18.71 -9.14 -9.03
CA GLU A 20 -18.47 -8.93 -10.46
C GLU A 20 -18.94 -7.55 -10.92
N LEU A 21 -20.08 -7.07 -10.39
CA LEU A 21 -20.61 -5.75 -10.68
C LEU A 21 -19.76 -4.65 -10.05
N GLN A 22 -19.31 -4.84 -8.80
CA GLN A 22 -18.35 -3.93 -8.15
C GLN A 22 -17.08 -3.79 -8.98
N LYS A 23 -16.49 -4.91 -9.43
CA LYS A 23 -15.30 -4.92 -10.29
C LYS A 23 -15.54 -4.22 -11.62
N TYR A 24 -16.69 -4.47 -12.25
CA TYR A 24 -17.07 -3.80 -13.50
C TYR A 24 -17.18 -2.29 -13.31
N CYS A 25 -17.91 -1.84 -12.28
CA CYS A 25 -18.11 -0.42 -12.02
C CYS A 25 -16.81 0.29 -11.61
N THR A 26 -15.96 -0.32 -10.78
CA THR A 26 -14.64 0.23 -10.43
C THR A 26 -13.78 0.39 -11.68
N ASN A 27 -13.74 -0.61 -12.56
CA ASN A 27 -13.01 -0.51 -13.83
C ASN A 27 -13.56 0.60 -14.73
N LEU A 28 -14.88 0.83 -14.73
CA LEU A 28 -15.49 1.90 -15.50
C LEU A 28 -15.13 3.27 -14.93
N ILE A 29 -15.18 3.45 -13.60
CA ILE A 29 -14.81 4.71 -12.94
C ILE A 29 -13.35 5.04 -13.15
N SER A 30 -12.44 4.05 -13.08
CA SER A 30 -11.02 4.29 -13.36
C SER A 30 -10.78 4.82 -14.78
N LYS A 31 -11.55 4.33 -15.77
CA LYS A 31 -11.42 4.76 -17.19
C LYS A 31 -12.15 6.06 -17.49
N GLU A 32 -13.32 6.27 -16.89
CA GLU A 32 -14.23 7.38 -17.18
C GLU A 32 -14.74 8.02 -15.88
N PRO A 33 -13.86 8.62 -15.06
CA PRO A 33 -14.22 9.13 -13.73
C PRO A 33 -15.31 10.19 -13.79
N ASN A 34 -15.33 10.98 -14.88
CA ASN A 34 -16.34 12.01 -15.14
C ASN A 34 -17.78 11.48 -15.14
N LYS A 35 -18.02 10.20 -15.47
CA LYS A 35 -19.37 9.61 -15.41
C LYS A 35 -19.93 9.58 -13.99
N LEU A 36 -19.07 9.41 -13.00
CA LEU A 36 -19.44 9.44 -11.59
C LEU A 36 -19.43 10.88 -11.06
N PHE A 37 -18.31 11.59 -11.24
CA PHE A 37 -18.10 12.90 -10.62
C PHE A 37 -19.05 13.99 -11.13
N ASN A 38 -19.46 13.94 -12.41
CA ASN A 38 -20.37 14.92 -13.01
C ASN A 38 -21.86 14.52 -12.89
N SER A 39 -22.16 13.42 -12.22
CA SER A 39 -23.53 12.95 -12.05
C SER A 39 -24.31 13.83 -11.05
N MET A 40 -25.63 13.93 -11.25
CA MET A 40 -26.50 14.70 -10.35
C MET A 40 -26.55 14.14 -8.92
N ASN A 41 -26.35 12.83 -8.76
CA ASN A 41 -26.45 12.13 -7.49
C ASN A 41 -25.08 11.92 -6.81
N PHE A 42 -24.02 12.59 -7.27
CA PHE A 42 -22.68 12.43 -6.72
C PHE A 42 -22.63 12.75 -5.22
N SER A 43 -23.32 13.81 -4.81
CA SER A 43 -23.41 14.24 -3.40
C SER A 43 -24.13 13.22 -2.50
N SER A 44 -24.84 12.23 -3.06
CA SER A 44 -25.52 11.18 -2.31
C SER A 44 -24.65 9.93 -2.11
N ILE A 45 -23.41 9.92 -2.63
CA ILE A 45 -22.47 8.81 -2.43
C ILE A 45 -22.05 8.75 -0.96
N SER A 46 -22.02 7.55 -0.39
CA SER A 46 -21.56 7.35 0.98
C SER A 46 -20.07 7.64 1.11
N GLU A 47 -19.68 8.12 2.29
CA GLU A 47 -18.29 8.50 2.59
C GLU A 47 -17.29 7.38 2.25
N ASN A 48 -17.60 6.14 2.64
CA ASN A 48 -16.72 4.98 2.40
C ASN A 48 -16.53 4.70 0.90
N ILE A 49 -17.58 4.84 0.10
CA ILE A 49 -17.50 4.63 -1.35
C ILE A 49 -16.62 5.73 -1.97
N LEU A 50 -16.85 6.99 -1.59
CA LEU A 50 -16.03 8.10 -2.08
C LEU A 50 -14.56 7.93 -1.69
N LEU A 51 -14.28 7.47 -0.46
CA LEU A 51 -12.91 7.15 -0.01
C LEU A 51 -12.27 6.07 -0.89
N THR A 52 -12.98 4.97 -1.19
CA THR A 52 -12.46 3.91 -2.08
C THR A 52 -12.14 4.43 -3.48
N ILE A 53 -12.93 5.37 -4.01
CA ILE A 53 -12.69 5.97 -5.32
C ILE A 53 -11.43 6.84 -5.30
N ILE A 54 -11.27 7.70 -4.29
CA ILE A 54 -10.13 8.64 -4.20
C ILE A 54 -8.82 7.89 -3.91
N GLN A 55 -8.88 6.77 -3.18
CA GLN A 55 -7.74 5.89 -2.96
C GLN A 55 -7.31 5.11 -4.21
N SER A 56 -8.08 5.15 -5.30
CA SER A 56 -7.77 4.38 -6.52
C SER A 56 -6.64 5.03 -7.32
N ASP A 57 -5.50 4.35 -7.40
CA ASP A 57 -4.31 4.80 -8.17
C ASP A 57 -4.53 4.93 -9.69
N ASN A 58 -5.62 4.36 -10.21
CA ASN A 58 -5.92 4.29 -11.64
C ASN A 58 -6.88 5.39 -12.12
N LEU A 59 -7.30 6.29 -11.23
CA LEU A 59 -8.27 7.35 -11.53
C LEU A 59 -7.67 8.36 -12.52
N GLN A 60 -8.20 8.44 -13.74
CA GLN A 60 -7.73 9.36 -14.78
C GLN A 60 -8.32 10.77 -14.62
N ILE A 61 -8.06 11.44 -13.50
CA ILE A 61 -8.53 12.80 -13.18
C ILE A 61 -7.42 13.58 -12.43
N SER A 62 -7.35 14.90 -12.56
CA SER A 62 -6.31 15.68 -11.88
C SER A 62 -6.59 15.86 -10.38
N GLU A 63 -5.53 16.03 -9.57
CA GLU A 63 -5.65 16.21 -8.12
C GLU A 63 -6.51 17.41 -7.73
N ILE A 64 -6.44 18.52 -8.49
CA ILE A 64 -7.32 19.67 -8.29
C ILE A 64 -8.80 19.34 -8.51
N GLN A 65 -9.09 18.49 -9.50
CA GLN A 65 -10.46 18.05 -9.75
C GLN A 65 -10.92 17.10 -8.65
N ILE A 66 -10.07 16.23 -8.12
CA ILE A 66 -10.40 15.41 -6.95
C ILE A 66 -10.78 16.31 -5.78
N TRP A 67 -9.95 17.32 -5.49
CA TRP A 67 -10.21 18.28 -4.43
C TRP A 67 -11.55 19.01 -4.61
N ASP A 68 -11.82 19.53 -5.81
CA ASP A 68 -13.07 20.23 -6.11
C ASP A 68 -14.31 19.34 -5.87
N HIS A 69 -14.24 18.06 -6.25
CA HIS A 69 -15.35 17.13 -6.02
C HIS A 69 -15.50 16.75 -4.56
N VAL A 70 -14.41 16.50 -3.84
CA VAL A 70 -14.42 16.21 -2.41
C VAL A 70 -15.01 17.37 -1.63
N LEU A 71 -14.57 18.60 -1.92
CA LEU A 71 -15.09 19.81 -1.31
C LEU A 71 -16.59 19.98 -1.60
N LYS A 72 -17.02 19.80 -2.85
CA LYS A 72 -18.43 19.84 -3.24
C LYS A 72 -19.27 18.79 -2.51
N TRP A 73 -18.74 17.57 -2.36
CA TRP A 73 -19.40 16.51 -1.61
C TRP A 73 -19.52 16.88 -0.12
N GLY A 74 -18.45 17.39 0.48
CA GLY A 74 -18.42 17.80 1.89
C GLY A 74 -19.39 18.94 2.20
N ILE A 75 -19.46 19.96 1.33
CA ILE A 75 -20.44 21.04 1.46
C ILE A 75 -21.86 20.48 1.38
N ALA A 76 -22.14 19.56 0.46
CA ALA A 76 -23.46 18.95 0.32
C ALA A 76 -23.88 18.09 1.54
N GLN A 77 -22.92 17.56 2.33
CA GLN A 77 -23.22 16.87 3.59
C GLN A 77 -23.54 17.83 4.75
N ASN A 78 -23.27 19.13 4.58
CA ASN A 78 -23.49 20.16 5.59
C ASN A 78 -24.46 21.22 5.03
N PRO A 79 -25.77 20.92 4.95
CA PRO A 79 -26.75 21.75 4.25
C PRO A 79 -26.98 23.12 4.90
N ASP A 80 -26.59 23.30 6.17
CA ASP A 80 -26.70 24.56 6.90
C ASP A 80 -25.56 25.54 6.57
N LEU A 81 -24.54 25.11 5.80
CA LEU A 81 -23.45 25.99 5.39
C LEU A 81 -23.96 27.13 4.49
N PRO A 82 -23.44 28.35 4.67
CA PRO A 82 -23.67 29.44 3.73
C PRO A 82 -23.28 29.08 2.29
N SER A 83 -23.87 29.77 1.31
CA SER A 83 -23.50 29.58 -0.09
C SER A 83 -22.12 30.17 -0.43
N ASP A 84 -21.74 31.26 0.23
CA ASP A 84 -20.41 31.85 0.12
C ASP A 84 -19.53 31.42 1.29
N PHE A 85 -18.32 30.94 1.00
CA PHE A 85 -17.37 30.51 2.02
C PHE A 85 -16.88 31.68 2.88
N THR A 86 -16.95 32.93 2.39
CA THR A 86 -16.57 34.11 3.17
C THR A 86 -17.46 34.34 4.38
N ASP A 87 -18.67 33.78 4.35
CA ASP A 87 -19.67 33.91 5.40
C ASP A 87 -19.58 32.79 6.44
N TYR A 88 -18.62 31.87 6.32
CA TYR A 88 -18.49 30.72 7.22
C TYR A 88 -18.04 31.15 8.62
N SER A 89 -18.84 30.78 9.62
CA SER A 89 -18.46 30.85 11.02
C SER A 89 -17.38 29.83 11.37
N GLN A 90 -16.82 29.93 12.58
CA GLN A 90 -15.85 28.93 13.04
C GLN A 90 -16.47 27.54 13.17
N ASP A 91 -17.74 27.46 13.54
CA ASP A 91 -18.47 26.19 13.66
C ASP A 91 -18.74 25.57 12.29
N ASP A 92 -19.02 26.39 11.28
CA ASP A 92 -19.15 25.96 9.87
C ASP A 92 -17.87 25.29 9.37
N PHE A 93 -16.72 25.92 9.61
CA PHE A 93 -15.41 25.33 9.29
C PHE A 93 -15.15 24.04 10.07
N ASN A 94 -15.54 23.97 11.36
CA ASN A 94 -15.36 22.76 12.16
C ASN A 94 -16.23 21.60 11.66
N ASN A 95 -17.47 21.87 11.25
CA ASN A 95 -18.36 20.88 10.66
C ASN A 95 -17.78 20.34 9.35
N LEU A 96 -17.40 21.23 8.43
CA LEU A 96 -16.79 20.84 7.16
C LEU A 96 -15.47 20.07 7.36
N LYS A 97 -14.65 20.50 8.33
CA LYS A 97 -13.43 19.78 8.73
C LYS A 97 -13.72 18.35 9.15
N ASN A 98 -14.70 18.15 10.05
CA ASN A 98 -15.05 16.81 10.53
C ASN A 98 -15.54 15.90 9.40
N THR A 99 -16.26 16.46 8.42
CA THR A 99 -16.69 15.75 7.21
C THR A 99 -15.52 15.39 6.30
N LEU A 100 -14.56 16.29 6.10
CA LEU A 100 -13.50 16.14 5.10
C LEU A 100 -12.21 15.49 5.63
N GLN A 101 -12.02 15.39 6.94
CA GLN A 101 -10.76 14.96 7.57
C GLN A 101 -10.25 13.61 7.06
N ARG A 102 -11.13 12.66 6.72
CA ARG A 102 -10.74 11.34 6.22
C ARG A 102 -10.27 11.37 4.77
N PHE A 103 -10.63 12.39 3.99
CA PHE A 103 -10.24 12.53 2.58
C PHE A 103 -8.92 13.27 2.41
N ILE A 104 -8.65 14.27 3.25
CA ILE A 104 -7.46 15.14 3.17
C ILE A 104 -6.15 14.35 2.98
N PRO A 105 -5.88 13.25 3.72
CA PRO A 105 -4.63 12.49 3.57
C PRO A 105 -4.45 11.81 2.21
N PHE A 106 -5.52 11.66 1.41
CA PHE A 106 -5.50 10.96 0.12
C PHE A 106 -5.40 11.91 -1.08
N ILE A 107 -5.38 13.22 -0.86
CA ILE A 107 -5.31 14.23 -1.93
C ILE A 107 -3.90 14.81 -1.96
N LYS A 108 -3.28 14.84 -3.14
CA LYS A 108 -1.89 15.29 -3.29
C LYS A 108 -1.82 16.80 -3.51
N PHE A 109 -2.04 17.55 -2.42
CA PHE A 109 -2.02 19.01 -2.48
C PHE A 109 -0.69 19.61 -2.98
N HIS A 110 0.42 18.89 -2.85
CA HIS A 110 1.73 19.32 -3.37
C HIS A 110 1.84 19.23 -4.91
N ASP A 111 0.96 18.47 -5.57
CA ASP A 111 0.92 18.35 -7.04
C ASP A 111 0.14 19.51 -7.69
N LEU A 112 -0.50 20.35 -6.89
CA LEU A 112 -1.21 21.55 -7.34
C LEU A 112 -0.23 22.63 -7.79
N THR A 113 -0.64 23.44 -8.74
CA THR A 113 0.04 24.69 -9.07
C THR A 113 -0.19 25.73 -7.96
N SER A 114 0.71 26.71 -7.82
CA SER A 114 0.53 27.81 -6.87
C SER A 114 -0.79 28.57 -7.09
N LYS A 115 -1.26 28.65 -8.34
CA LYS A 115 -2.54 29.26 -8.67
C LYS A 115 -3.71 28.43 -8.14
N GLU A 116 -3.72 27.13 -8.41
CA GLU A 116 -4.77 26.21 -7.93
C GLU A 116 -4.81 26.18 -6.39
N PHE A 117 -3.65 26.14 -5.73
CA PHE A 117 -3.58 26.23 -4.28
C PHE A 117 -4.20 27.53 -3.76
N LEU A 118 -3.81 28.68 -4.32
CA LEU A 118 -4.30 29.99 -3.88
C LEU A 118 -5.82 30.15 -4.09
N GLU A 119 -6.34 29.67 -5.20
CA GLU A 119 -7.75 29.85 -5.56
C GLU A 119 -8.68 28.84 -4.88
N LYS A 120 -8.20 27.61 -4.62
CA LYS A 120 -9.07 26.49 -4.23
C LYS A 120 -8.78 25.86 -2.88
N VAL A 121 -7.55 25.97 -2.37
CA VAL A 121 -7.14 25.34 -1.10
C VAL A 121 -6.98 26.37 0.00
N PHE A 122 -6.28 27.47 -0.32
CA PHE A 122 -6.00 28.57 0.60
C PHE A 122 -7.26 29.15 1.28
N PRO A 123 -8.40 29.34 0.59
CA PRO A 123 -9.62 29.88 1.23
C PRO A 123 -10.18 28.99 2.35
N TYR A 124 -9.82 27.70 2.35
CA TYR A 124 -10.32 26.70 3.28
C TYR A 124 -9.28 26.29 4.33
N GLU A 125 -8.25 27.10 4.59
CA GLU A 125 -7.12 26.75 5.50
C GLU A 125 -7.55 26.13 6.84
N LYS A 126 -8.68 26.59 7.39
CA LYS A 126 -9.20 26.19 8.71
C LYS A 126 -9.65 24.72 8.78
N ILE A 127 -9.92 24.09 7.63
CA ILE A 127 -10.33 22.67 7.62
C ILE A 127 -9.13 21.73 7.78
N PHE A 128 -7.92 22.21 7.54
CA PHE A 128 -6.72 21.39 7.58
C PHE A 128 -6.16 21.29 9.00
N PRO A 129 -5.38 20.22 9.31
CA PRO A 129 -4.52 20.21 10.48
C PRO A 129 -3.49 21.36 10.38
N GLU A 130 -3.31 22.11 11.47
CA GLU A 130 -2.52 23.36 11.46
C GLU A 130 -1.07 23.14 11.00
N ASP A 131 -0.42 22.08 11.50
CA ASP A 131 0.96 21.74 11.12
C ASP A 131 1.07 21.33 9.65
N PHE A 132 0.10 20.56 9.15
CA PHE A 132 0.06 20.13 7.76
C PHE A 132 -0.10 21.33 6.81
N TYR A 133 -1.04 22.23 7.11
CA TYR A 133 -1.28 23.40 6.28
C TYR A 133 -0.10 24.39 6.30
N LYS A 134 0.54 24.59 7.46
CA LYS A 134 1.73 25.44 7.56
C LYS A 134 2.89 24.94 6.69
N GLU A 135 3.14 23.63 6.66
CA GLU A 135 4.16 23.06 5.78
C GLU A 135 3.78 23.22 4.30
N LEU A 136 2.54 22.94 3.94
CA LEU A 136 2.01 23.14 2.59
C LEU A 136 2.17 24.59 2.12
N LEU A 137 1.79 25.55 2.97
CA LEU A 137 1.92 26.98 2.70
C LEU A 137 3.40 27.40 2.52
N LYS A 138 4.31 26.91 3.37
CA LYS A 138 5.75 27.19 3.23
C LYS A 138 6.29 26.70 1.89
N ASP A 139 5.87 25.52 1.46
CA ASP A 139 6.31 24.95 0.19
C ASP A 139 5.86 25.83 -0.98
N PHE A 140 4.58 26.21 -1.03
CA PHE A 140 4.06 27.09 -2.07
C PHE A 140 4.65 28.50 -2.06
N LEU A 141 4.88 29.09 -0.89
CA LEU A 141 5.54 30.39 -0.77
C LEU A 141 7.01 30.33 -1.20
N SER A 142 7.71 29.21 -0.95
CA SER A 142 9.10 29.04 -1.39
C SER A 142 9.26 28.99 -2.91
N LEU A 143 8.19 28.68 -3.65
CA LEU A 143 8.18 28.71 -5.11
C LEU A 143 8.07 30.13 -5.69
N LEU A 144 7.70 31.13 -4.86
CA LEU A 144 7.46 32.51 -5.30
C LEU A 144 8.66 33.45 -5.10
N ASP A 145 9.71 33.02 -4.38
CA ASP A 145 10.89 33.85 -4.10
C ASP A 145 11.97 33.70 -5.20
N PRO A 146 12.28 34.74 -5.99
CA PRO A 146 13.35 34.70 -6.99
C PRO A 146 14.77 34.70 -6.39
N ASN A 147 14.92 35.12 -5.13
CA ASN A 147 16.18 35.20 -4.38
C ASN A 147 16.31 34.13 -3.31
N SER A 148 15.32 33.25 -3.20
CA SER A 148 15.53 31.92 -2.67
C SER A 148 16.64 31.35 -3.52
N LYS A 149 17.90 31.43 -3.02
CA LYS A 149 18.92 30.47 -3.36
C LYS A 149 18.12 29.18 -3.43
N ARG A 150 18.31 28.42 -4.51
CA ARG A 150 18.21 26.99 -4.39
C ARG A 150 19.26 26.64 -3.31
N SER A 151 18.95 26.93 -2.04
CA SER A 151 19.39 26.13 -0.92
C SER A 151 19.14 24.77 -1.48
N ASP A 152 20.23 24.00 -1.59
CA ASP A 152 20.21 22.65 -2.09
C ASP A 152 19.08 21.90 -1.37
N LYS A 153 17.88 22.05 -1.91
CA LYS A 153 16.74 21.20 -1.72
C LYS A 153 16.95 20.14 -2.79
N SER A 154 18.04 19.40 -2.60
CA SER A 154 18.04 17.94 -2.60
C SER A 154 16.88 17.34 -1.76
N LYS A 155 16.04 18.18 -1.13
CA LYS A 155 14.75 17.88 -0.52
C LYS A 155 13.50 18.18 -1.37
N SER A 156 13.62 18.68 -2.61
CA SER A 156 12.53 18.61 -3.62
C SER A 156 12.60 17.33 -4.47
N ASN A 157 13.62 16.49 -4.22
CA ASN A 157 13.66 15.08 -4.63
C ASN A 157 13.24 14.11 -3.51
N ILE A 158 12.73 14.60 -2.37
CA ILE A 158 12.15 13.73 -1.33
C ILE A 158 10.66 13.43 -1.63
N THR A 159 10.03 14.26 -2.46
CA THR A 159 8.70 14.05 -3.06
C THR A 159 8.77 14.06 -4.61
N LYS A 160 9.88 13.69 -5.25
CA LYS A 160 9.93 12.34 -5.82
C LYS A 160 9.91 11.28 -4.69
N GLU A 161 8.79 11.14 -3.98
CA GLU A 161 7.88 10.06 -4.33
C GLU A 161 8.03 9.72 -5.81
N ILE A 162 9.06 8.92 -6.09
CA ILE A 162 8.79 7.66 -6.76
C ILE A 162 7.48 7.23 -6.14
N LYS A 163 6.36 7.44 -6.86
CA LYS A 163 5.26 6.50 -6.88
C LYS A 163 6.00 5.18 -6.86
N ARG A 164 6.25 4.62 -5.69
CA ARG A 164 6.81 3.28 -5.56
C ARG A 164 5.61 2.45 -5.89
N THR A 165 5.22 2.52 -7.16
CA THR A 165 4.50 1.48 -7.87
C THR A 165 5.43 0.31 -7.74
N VAL A 166 5.31 -0.36 -6.59
CA VAL A 166 5.80 -1.69 -6.43
C VAL A 166 5.06 -2.44 -7.51
N ASP A 167 5.80 -3.02 -8.46
CA ASP A 167 5.22 -3.94 -9.43
C ASP A 167 4.83 -5.20 -8.65
N SER A 168 3.73 -5.12 -7.89
CA SER A 168 3.16 -6.19 -7.09
C SER A 168 1.69 -6.37 -7.42
N LYS A 169 1.28 -7.63 -7.53
CA LYS A 169 -0.13 -8.02 -7.61
C LYS A 169 -0.73 -8.35 -6.24
N ILE A 170 0.10 -8.45 -5.20
CA ILE A 170 -0.28 -8.94 -3.87
C ILE A 170 -0.35 -7.81 -2.85
N ILE A 171 0.66 -6.93 -2.83
CA ILE A 171 0.82 -5.90 -1.78
C ILE A 171 0.70 -4.49 -2.34
N THR A 172 0.23 -3.59 -1.47
CA THR A 172 0.10 -2.15 -1.75
C THR A 172 1.31 -1.37 -1.23
N HIS A 173 1.35 -0.06 -1.51
CA HIS A 173 2.38 0.83 -0.97
C HIS A 173 2.48 0.82 0.57
N GLN A 174 1.34 0.73 1.27
CA GLN A 174 1.32 0.71 2.73
C GLN A 174 2.02 -0.53 3.31
N HIS A 175 1.87 -1.69 2.65
CA HIS A 175 2.58 -2.92 3.03
C HIS A 175 4.09 -2.76 2.83
N VAL A 176 4.49 -2.15 1.71
CA VAL A 176 5.90 -1.85 1.42
C VAL A 176 6.49 -0.94 2.49
N GLU A 177 5.78 0.11 2.90
CA GLU A 177 6.23 1.01 3.96
C GLU A 177 6.45 0.27 5.29
N LEU A 178 5.51 -0.57 5.71
CA LEU A 178 5.65 -1.39 6.92
C LEU A 178 6.84 -2.35 6.85
N ILE A 179 7.01 -3.06 5.73
CA ILE A 179 8.13 -3.97 5.54
C ILE A 179 9.47 -3.21 5.61
N LEU A 180 9.55 -2.01 5.02
CA LEU A 180 10.74 -1.17 5.10
C LEU A 180 11.04 -0.71 6.52
N LYS A 181 10.02 -0.28 7.27
CA LYS A 181 10.17 0.03 8.70
C LYS A 181 10.69 -1.18 9.48
N TRP A 182 10.21 -2.39 9.18
CA TRP A 182 10.72 -3.60 9.82
C TRP A 182 12.16 -3.94 9.43
N ILE A 183 12.57 -3.70 8.18
CA ILE A 183 13.97 -3.86 7.75
C ILE A 183 14.87 -2.90 8.53
N ASP A 184 14.47 -1.64 8.66
CA ASP A 184 15.24 -0.60 9.35
C ASP A 184 15.07 -0.63 10.88
N ARG A 185 14.31 -1.59 11.42
CA ARG A 185 13.98 -1.75 12.85
C ARG A 185 13.36 -0.49 13.47
N LEU A 186 12.55 0.21 12.68
CA LEU A 186 11.79 1.40 13.09
C LEU A 186 10.45 1.01 13.73
N GLU A 187 9.94 1.87 14.60
CA GLU A 187 8.56 1.79 15.08
C GLU A 187 7.57 2.19 13.97
N ILE A 188 6.31 1.77 14.10
CA ILE A 188 5.27 2.07 13.09
C ILE A 188 5.07 3.59 12.95
N THR A 189 5.18 4.34 14.05
CA THR A 189 5.05 5.79 14.12
C THR A 189 6.26 6.54 13.59
N ASP A 190 7.40 5.88 13.42
CA ASP A 190 8.62 6.53 12.96
C ASP A 190 8.51 6.91 11.49
N LYS A 191 9.09 8.08 11.17
CA LYS A 191 9.20 8.55 9.80
C LYS A 191 10.21 7.68 9.05
N LEU A 192 9.79 7.06 7.96
CA LEU A 192 10.69 6.30 7.09
C LEU A 192 11.59 7.29 6.33
N ILE A 193 12.90 7.27 6.61
CA ILE A 193 13.89 8.13 5.95
C ILE A 193 14.53 7.43 4.74
N SER A 194 14.47 6.09 4.71
CA SER A 194 15.21 5.26 3.76
C SER A 194 14.62 5.27 2.35
N LEU A 195 15.46 5.59 1.36
CA LEU A 195 15.10 5.52 -0.05
C LEU A 195 15.38 4.12 -0.62
N CYS A 196 14.51 3.14 -0.32
CA CYS A 196 14.62 1.77 -0.84
C CYS A 196 13.69 1.49 -2.04
N GLU A 197 14.18 0.85 -3.09
CA GLU A 197 13.37 0.35 -4.21
C GLU A 197 13.06 -1.15 -4.04
N PHE A 198 11.80 -1.55 -4.25
CA PHE A 198 11.38 -2.94 -4.39
C PHE A 198 11.49 -3.35 -5.86
N ARG A 199 12.61 -3.95 -6.23
CA ARG A 199 12.82 -4.44 -7.61
C ARG A 199 12.32 -5.87 -7.73
N LEU A 200 11.26 -6.09 -8.51
CA LEU A 200 10.70 -7.43 -8.75
C LEU A 200 11.74 -8.34 -9.43
N LEU A 201 12.10 -9.43 -8.77
CA LEU A 201 12.97 -10.47 -9.31
C LEU A 201 12.14 -11.58 -9.95
N PHE A 202 11.21 -12.14 -9.17
CA PHE A 202 10.42 -13.31 -9.53
C PHE A 202 8.93 -13.04 -9.31
N ARG A 203 8.08 -13.49 -10.23
CA ARG A 203 6.62 -13.52 -10.07
C ARG A 203 6.09 -14.85 -10.61
N ALA A 204 5.36 -15.61 -9.81
CA ALA A 204 4.96 -16.96 -10.17
C ALA A 204 4.06 -17.01 -11.41
N SER A 205 3.12 -16.05 -11.56
CA SER A 205 2.30 -15.93 -12.78
C SER A 205 3.07 -15.56 -14.04
N ARG A 206 4.27 -14.96 -13.91
CA ARG A 206 5.15 -14.58 -15.04
C ARG A 206 6.17 -15.66 -15.35
N ASP A 207 6.81 -16.20 -14.31
CA ASP A 207 8.03 -17.02 -14.40
C ASP A 207 7.78 -18.52 -14.20
N ARG A 208 6.51 -18.91 -13.93
CA ARG A 208 6.00 -20.24 -13.58
C ARG A 208 6.16 -20.56 -12.09
N HIS A 209 5.11 -21.15 -11.51
CA HIS A 209 5.01 -21.54 -10.11
C HIS A 209 5.90 -22.75 -9.78
N SER A 210 7.23 -22.58 -9.73
CA SER A 210 8.17 -23.67 -9.45
C SER A 210 9.42 -23.21 -8.71
N ARG A 211 9.90 -24.05 -7.79
CA ARG A 211 11.17 -23.86 -7.07
C ARG A 211 12.38 -23.75 -8.00
N ASP A 212 12.41 -24.53 -9.09
CA ASP A 212 13.51 -24.52 -10.06
C ASP A 212 13.65 -23.14 -10.69
N LYS A 213 12.52 -22.48 -11.01
CA LYS A 213 12.51 -21.12 -11.54
C LYS A 213 12.90 -20.08 -10.51
N PHE A 214 12.49 -20.27 -9.26
CA PHE A 214 12.97 -19.45 -8.16
C PHE A 214 14.50 -19.51 -8.05
N HIS A 215 15.10 -20.70 -7.95
CA HIS A 215 16.56 -20.82 -7.86
C HIS A 215 17.28 -20.25 -9.08
N GLN A 216 16.74 -20.46 -10.29
CA GLN A 216 17.30 -19.89 -11.50
C GLN A 216 17.38 -18.35 -11.46
N ILE A 217 16.43 -17.69 -10.81
CA ILE A 217 16.27 -16.22 -10.82
C ILE A 217 16.85 -15.58 -9.55
N CYS A 218 16.65 -16.20 -8.39
CA CYS A 218 16.86 -15.60 -7.08
C CYS A 218 18.12 -16.11 -6.35
N ASN A 219 18.77 -17.18 -6.81
CA ASN A 219 20.06 -17.56 -6.23
C ASN A 219 21.08 -16.41 -6.35
N ASN A 220 21.97 -16.30 -5.36
CA ASN A 220 22.95 -15.22 -5.22
C ASN A 220 22.32 -13.82 -5.08
N GLN A 221 21.00 -13.73 -4.84
CA GLN A 221 20.34 -12.47 -4.51
C GLN A 221 20.18 -12.36 -3.00
N SER A 222 20.78 -11.31 -2.42
CA SER A 222 20.59 -10.91 -1.03
C SER A 222 19.57 -9.78 -0.90
N HIS A 223 19.20 -9.45 0.34
CA HIS A 223 18.25 -8.39 0.68
C HIS A 223 16.93 -8.56 -0.07
N THR A 224 16.35 -9.76 0.03
CA THR A 224 15.13 -10.10 -0.69
C THR A 224 13.92 -10.19 0.23
N VAL A 225 12.76 -9.80 -0.28
CA VAL A 225 11.47 -9.97 0.37
C VAL A 225 10.64 -10.93 -0.47
N THR A 226 10.19 -12.02 0.14
CA THR A 226 9.23 -12.96 -0.44
C THR A 226 7.82 -12.60 0.02
N ILE A 227 6.88 -12.49 -0.91
CA ILE A 227 5.46 -12.19 -0.70
C ILE A 227 4.63 -13.31 -1.32
N VAL A 228 3.68 -13.86 -0.55
CA VAL A 228 2.86 -15.00 -0.96
C VAL A 228 1.39 -14.71 -0.66
N LYS A 229 0.55 -14.79 -1.69
CA LYS A 229 -0.91 -14.76 -1.55
C LYS A 229 -1.42 -16.19 -1.38
N VAL A 230 -2.11 -16.45 -0.28
CA VAL A 230 -2.71 -17.76 -0.01
C VAL A 230 -4.03 -17.88 -0.74
N LYS A 231 -4.17 -18.95 -1.53
CA LYS A 231 -5.34 -19.22 -2.35
C LYS A 231 -6.60 -19.37 -1.50
N ASP A 232 -7.71 -18.85 -2.02
CA ASP A 232 -9.05 -18.92 -1.41
C ASP A 232 -9.09 -18.28 -0.01
N SER A 233 -8.23 -17.28 0.25
CA SER A 233 -8.17 -16.56 1.52
C SER A 233 -7.68 -15.12 1.38
N ASN A 234 -7.90 -14.30 2.40
CA ASN A 234 -7.36 -12.94 2.50
C ASN A 234 -5.96 -12.89 3.16
N GLU A 235 -5.29 -14.04 3.31
CA GLU A 235 -4.00 -14.14 3.98
C GLU A 235 -2.85 -13.84 3.01
N ILE A 236 -1.97 -12.91 3.39
CA ILE A 236 -0.67 -12.68 2.76
C ILE A 236 0.41 -13.09 3.75
N LEU A 237 1.36 -13.87 3.28
CA LEU A 237 2.50 -14.37 4.07
C LEU A 237 3.80 -13.92 3.41
N GLY A 238 4.85 -13.79 4.20
CA GLY A 238 6.14 -13.43 3.64
C GLY A 238 7.28 -13.50 4.62
N GLY A 239 8.46 -13.23 4.09
CA GLY A 239 9.69 -13.15 4.86
C GLY A 239 10.75 -12.34 4.15
N TYR A 240 11.62 -11.73 4.95
CA TYR A 240 12.77 -10.97 4.48
C TYR A 240 14.05 -11.77 4.74
N ASN A 241 14.82 -12.05 3.69
CA ASN A 241 16.13 -12.66 3.78
C ASN A 241 17.22 -11.61 3.47
N PRO A 242 18.02 -11.18 4.46
CA PRO A 242 19.13 -10.25 4.22
C PRO A 242 20.32 -10.91 3.51
N LEU A 243 20.42 -12.24 3.50
CA LEU A 243 21.52 -13.00 2.94
C LEU A 243 21.19 -13.55 1.55
N GLU A 244 22.20 -14.08 0.87
CA GLU A 244 22.03 -14.69 -0.45
C GLU A 244 21.27 -16.01 -0.37
N TRP A 245 20.36 -16.23 -1.33
CA TRP A 245 19.78 -17.55 -1.55
C TRP A 245 20.78 -18.46 -2.24
N GLU A 246 20.86 -19.70 -1.77
CA GLU A 246 21.69 -20.74 -2.37
C GLU A 246 20.89 -22.03 -2.53
N SER A 247 21.15 -22.76 -3.62
CA SER A 247 20.64 -24.12 -3.81
C SER A 247 21.74 -25.11 -3.43
N SER A 248 21.85 -25.41 -2.14
CA SER A 248 22.77 -26.46 -1.67
C SER A 248 22.37 -27.80 -2.28
N GLU A 249 23.34 -28.51 -2.89
CA GLU A 249 23.14 -29.85 -3.45
C GLU A 249 22.94 -30.91 -2.36
N SER A 250 23.27 -30.59 -1.10
CA SER A 250 23.18 -31.48 0.07
C SER A 250 21.78 -31.49 0.73
N TYR A 251 21.65 -31.99 1.96
CA TYR A 251 20.39 -32.02 2.74
C TYR A 251 19.87 -30.62 3.17
N GLY A 252 20.39 -29.56 2.56
CA GLY A 252 20.09 -28.16 2.83
C GLY A 252 20.95 -27.57 3.94
N ASP A 253 21.29 -26.29 3.81
CA ASP A 253 22.15 -25.55 4.71
C ASP A 253 21.35 -24.57 5.57
N LEU A 254 21.62 -24.60 6.88
CA LEU A 254 21.06 -23.64 7.82
C LEU A 254 21.98 -22.42 7.87
N VAL A 255 21.44 -21.27 7.50
CA VAL A 255 22.21 -20.03 7.42
C VAL A 255 21.83 -19.11 8.58
N ALA A 256 22.86 -18.63 9.27
CA ALA A 256 22.70 -17.86 10.47
C ALA A 256 22.47 -16.36 10.20
N THR A 257 21.40 -15.80 10.74
CA THR A 257 21.17 -14.33 10.74
C THR A 257 20.17 -13.92 11.81
N LYS A 258 20.35 -12.71 12.34
CA LYS A 258 19.41 -12.07 13.28
C LYS A 258 18.50 -11.03 12.63
N ASP A 259 18.78 -10.70 11.36
CA ASP A 259 18.15 -9.59 10.63
C ASP A 259 17.02 -10.07 9.70
N SER A 260 16.84 -11.39 9.59
CA SER A 260 15.66 -11.98 8.96
C SER A 260 14.40 -11.78 9.80
N PHE A 261 13.25 -11.85 9.15
CA PHE A 261 11.94 -11.89 9.80
C PHE A 261 10.91 -12.52 8.88
N ILE A 262 9.87 -13.09 9.46
CA ILE A 262 8.68 -13.54 8.74
C ILE A 262 7.47 -12.73 9.20
N PHE A 263 6.45 -12.65 8.35
CA PHE A 263 5.27 -11.87 8.63
C PHE A 263 4.00 -12.42 7.99
N SER A 264 2.86 -11.91 8.46
CA SER A 264 1.58 -12.04 7.79
C SER A 264 0.80 -10.72 7.80
N PHE A 265 -0.04 -10.57 6.78
CA PHE A 265 -1.03 -9.50 6.66
C PHE A 265 -2.41 -10.10 6.36
N ASP A 266 -3.44 -9.38 6.78
CA ASP A 266 -4.81 -9.55 6.31
C ASP A 266 -5.08 -8.52 5.19
N CYS A 267 -5.48 -8.99 4.00
CA CYS A 267 -5.75 -8.12 2.84
C CYS A 267 -6.77 -7.00 3.15
N ASP A 268 -7.70 -7.22 4.08
CA ASP A 268 -8.76 -6.26 4.35
C ASP A 268 -8.36 -5.21 5.39
N LYS A 269 -7.34 -5.50 6.21
CA LYS A 269 -6.93 -4.68 7.36
C LYS A 269 -5.44 -4.78 7.61
N ILE A 270 -4.66 -3.85 7.08
CA ILE A 270 -3.20 -3.81 7.26
C ILE A 270 -2.77 -3.72 8.74
N GLU A 271 -3.63 -3.18 9.61
CA GLU A 271 -3.44 -3.14 11.07
C GLU A 271 -3.37 -4.55 11.67
N ASN A 272 -4.04 -5.53 11.05
CA ASN A 272 -3.99 -6.94 11.42
C ASN A 272 -2.75 -7.60 10.78
N HIS A 273 -1.57 -7.18 11.20
CA HIS A 273 -0.31 -7.78 10.78
C HIS A 273 0.38 -8.52 11.94
N ILE A 274 1.18 -9.52 11.58
CA ILE A 274 2.09 -10.18 12.51
C ILE A 274 3.50 -9.99 11.98
N LEU A 275 4.37 -9.39 12.79
CA LEU A 275 5.82 -9.43 12.60
C LEU A 275 6.41 -10.46 13.57
N SER A 276 7.20 -11.38 13.04
CA SER A 276 7.89 -12.42 13.79
C SER A 276 9.39 -12.36 13.49
N ARG A 277 10.19 -11.97 14.49
CA ARG A 277 11.65 -11.89 14.36
C ARG A 277 12.28 -13.25 14.61
N VAL A 278 13.55 -13.38 14.22
CA VAL A 278 14.33 -14.58 14.49
C VAL A 278 14.52 -14.77 15.99
N LYS A 279 14.24 -15.98 16.46
CA LYS A 279 14.47 -16.48 17.82
C LYS A 279 15.74 -17.34 17.91
N ASP A 280 15.98 -18.20 16.93
CA ASP A 280 17.21 -19.01 16.82
C ASP A 280 18.00 -18.58 15.58
N GLU A 281 18.99 -17.71 15.80
CA GLU A 281 19.79 -17.10 14.73
C GLU A 281 20.45 -18.14 13.84
N LYS A 282 20.85 -19.30 14.37
CA LYS A 282 21.57 -20.34 13.62
C LYS A 282 20.72 -21.07 12.59
N LYS A 283 19.40 -20.85 12.62
CA LYS A 283 18.42 -21.58 11.81
C LYS A 283 17.46 -20.64 11.09
N ALA A 284 17.84 -19.36 10.94
CA ALA A 284 16.94 -18.34 10.41
C ALA A 284 16.52 -18.60 8.96
N ILE A 285 17.46 -19.05 8.11
CA ILE A 285 17.23 -19.34 6.70
C ILE A 285 17.63 -20.78 6.41
N TYR A 286 16.87 -21.46 5.56
CA TYR A 286 17.16 -22.82 5.12
C TYR A 286 17.33 -22.84 3.60
N ASN A 287 18.56 -23.07 3.14
CA ASN A 287 18.91 -23.09 1.72
C ASN A 287 18.94 -24.53 1.22
N SER A 288 18.10 -24.90 0.27
CA SER A 288 18.05 -26.25 -0.29
C SER A 288 17.49 -26.23 -1.69
N GLN A 289 18.06 -27.03 -2.60
CA GLN A 289 17.50 -27.20 -3.95
C GLN A 289 16.08 -27.78 -3.99
N TRP A 290 15.63 -28.40 -2.88
CA TRP A 290 14.33 -29.06 -2.79
C TRP A 290 13.20 -28.13 -2.37
N TYR A 291 13.50 -26.88 -2.02
CA TYR A 291 12.54 -25.90 -1.53
C TYR A 291 12.75 -24.57 -2.24
N GLY A 292 11.69 -23.78 -2.42
CA GLY A 292 11.82 -22.37 -2.78
C GLY A 292 12.30 -21.53 -1.58
N PRO A 293 11.84 -20.27 -1.46
CA PRO A 293 12.09 -19.46 -0.28
C PRO A 293 11.73 -20.20 1.02
N SER A 294 12.69 -20.34 1.93
CA SER A 294 12.48 -21.08 3.19
C SER A 294 13.10 -20.34 4.37
N PHE A 295 12.27 -20.04 5.36
CA PHE A 295 12.60 -19.33 6.58
C PHE A 295 12.36 -20.27 7.75
N GLY A 296 13.40 -20.49 8.56
CA GLY A 296 13.32 -21.43 9.68
C GLY A 296 13.33 -22.88 9.22
N ILE A 297 13.09 -23.79 10.17
CA ILE A 297 12.88 -25.21 9.89
C ILE A 297 11.38 -25.48 9.94
N GLY A 298 10.68 -25.07 8.88
CA GLY A 298 9.23 -25.18 8.79
C GLY A 298 8.47 -24.09 9.56
N ASP A 299 9.06 -22.89 9.68
CA ASP A 299 8.34 -21.69 10.13
C ASP A 299 7.63 -21.01 8.93
N LEU A 300 8.26 -20.96 7.75
CA LEU A 300 7.65 -20.65 6.45
C LEU A 300 8.45 -21.29 5.29
N GLU A 301 7.88 -22.28 4.60
CA GLU A 301 8.51 -22.97 3.47
C GLU A 301 7.64 -22.88 2.21
N ILE A 302 8.20 -22.35 1.11
CA ILE A 302 7.51 -22.19 -0.17
C ILE A 302 7.96 -23.30 -1.15
N TRP A 303 7.01 -24.00 -1.80
CA TRP A 303 7.28 -25.11 -2.74
C TRP A 303 8.19 -26.21 -2.18
N ALA A 304 7.73 -26.87 -1.12
CA ALA A 304 8.47 -27.95 -0.46
C ALA A 304 8.67 -29.20 -1.35
N HIS A 305 9.57 -30.09 -0.89
CA HIS A 305 10.09 -31.29 -1.55
C HIS A 305 9.12 -32.05 -2.50
N ASN A 306 7.83 -32.14 -2.16
CA ASN A 306 6.83 -32.91 -2.91
C ASN A 306 6.24 -32.21 -4.15
N GLY A 307 6.81 -31.09 -4.61
CA GLY A 307 6.51 -30.48 -5.91
C GLY A 307 5.11 -29.86 -6.02
N SER A 308 4.41 -29.74 -4.89
CA SER A 308 3.08 -29.13 -4.81
C SER A 308 3.16 -27.62 -4.59
N SER A 309 2.09 -26.90 -4.96
CA SER A 309 1.82 -25.52 -4.54
C SER A 309 1.60 -25.35 -3.03
N TYR A 310 1.83 -26.41 -2.25
CA TYR A 310 1.69 -26.43 -0.80
C TYR A 310 2.92 -25.86 -0.10
N CYS A 311 2.67 -24.99 0.86
CA CYS A 311 3.65 -24.55 1.85
C CYS A 311 3.44 -25.30 3.16
N ARG A 312 4.52 -25.65 3.86
CA ARG A 312 4.48 -26.53 5.02
C ARG A 312 4.79 -25.79 6.31
N ARG A 313 3.92 -26.01 7.31
CA ARG A 313 4.00 -25.67 8.75
C ARG A 313 4.38 -24.24 9.15
N SER A 314 3.79 -23.83 10.27
CA SER A 314 4.22 -22.71 11.11
C SER A 314 4.58 -23.30 12.48
N LYS A 315 5.60 -24.17 12.55
CA LYS A 315 6.14 -24.55 13.86
C LYS A 315 6.94 -23.35 14.34
N GLN A 316 6.45 -22.65 15.36
CA GLN A 316 7.19 -21.56 16.01
C GLN A 316 8.44 -22.16 16.66
N SER A 317 9.52 -22.25 15.88
CA SER A 317 10.73 -22.97 16.26
C SER A 317 11.92 -22.05 16.16
N CYS A 318 12.06 -21.38 15.02
CA CYS A 318 13.18 -20.52 14.68
C CYS A 318 12.80 -19.04 14.73
N TYR A 319 11.50 -18.72 14.69
CA TYR A 319 10.95 -17.36 14.84
C TYR A 319 10.07 -17.20 16.09
N GLU A 320 9.91 -15.95 16.53
CA GLU A 320 9.30 -15.58 17.82
C GLU A 320 7.81 -15.86 17.91
N LYS A 321 7.07 -15.78 16.80
CA LYS A 321 5.60 -15.88 16.74
C LYS A 321 5.15 -16.71 15.54
N PRO A 322 4.06 -17.50 15.66
CA PRO A 322 3.40 -18.07 14.49
C PRO A 322 2.79 -16.95 13.65
N ILE A 323 2.87 -17.06 12.33
CA ILE A 323 2.30 -16.07 11.39
C ILE A 323 0.93 -16.49 10.84
N ARG A 324 0.47 -17.71 11.18
CA ARG A 324 -0.84 -18.25 10.78
C ARG A 324 -1.59 -18.81 11.99
N LYS A 325 -2.93 -18.80 11.92
CA LYS A 325 -3.79 -19.42 12.95
C LYS A 325 -3.81 -20.95 12.87
N THR A 326 -3.63 -21.50 11.67
CA THR A 326 -3.67 -22.95 11.41
C THR A 326 -2.28 -23.47 11.08
N GLU A 327 -1.96 -24.67 11.56
CA GLU A 327 -0.69 -25.36 11.26
C GLU A 327 -0.72 -26.19 9.96
N ASN A 328 -1.86 -26.18 9.25
CA ASN A 328 -2.06 -26.96 8.02
C ASN A 328 -1.31 -26.37 6.83
N ASP A 329 -1.01 -27.23 5.86
CA ASP A 329 -0.44 -26.84 4.58
C ASP A 329 -1.40 -25.91 3.81
N PHE A 330 -0.87 -25.00 3.01
CA PHE A 330 -1.68 -24.04 2.24
C PHE A 330 -1.24 -23.91 0.79
N THR A 331 -2.20 -23.60 -0.10
CA THR A 331 -1.94 -23.45 -1.54
C THR A 331 -1.59 -22.01 -1.88
N ILE A 332 -0.60 -21.81 -2.75
CA ILE A 332 -0.19 -20.50 -3.26
C ILE A 332 -1.06 -20.08 -4.44
N GLU A 333 -1.65 -18.88 -4.38
CA GLU A 333 -2.30 -18.21 -5.51
C GLU A 333 -1.29 -17.42 -6.36
N GLU A 334 -0.43 -16.63 -5.70
CA GLU A 334 0.63 -15.85 -6.34
C GLU A 334 1.84 -15.77 -5.38
N CYS A 335 3.04 -15.72 -5.95
CA CYS A 335 4.27 -15.53 -5.18
C CYS A 335 5.17 -14.54 -5.92
N GLU A 336 5.63 -13.53 -5.21
CA GLU A 336 6.51 -12.49 -5.71
C GLU A 336 7.76 -12.38 -4.82
N VAL A 337 8.93 -12.26 -5.44
CA VAL A 337 10.20 -12.02 -4.73
C VAL A 337 10.79 -10.72 -5.23
N PHE A 338 11.05 -9.81 -4.30
CA PHE A 338 11.63 -8.50 -4.57
C PHE A 338 13.04 -8.41 -4.01
N LYS A 339 13.94 -7.73 -4.72
CA LYS A 339 15.21 -7.25 -4.16
C LYS A 339 15.02 -5.85 -3.61
N ILE A 340 15.53 -5.62 -2.41
CA ILE A 340 15.58 -4.30 -1.80
C ILE A 340 16.87 -3.63 -2.22
N VAL A 341 16.75 -2.56 -3.02
CA VAL A 341 17.88 -1.76 -3.47
C VAL A 341 17.88 -0.45 -2.68
N ARG A 342 18.90 -0.23 -1.86
CA ARG A 342 19.11 1.04 -1.16
C ARG A 342 19.77 2.03 -2.12
N ASN A 343 19.16 3.20 -2.30
CA ASN A 343 19.70 4.29 -3.10
C ASN A 343 20.66 5.19 -2.33
#